data_AF-T1H3M5-F1
#
_entry.id   AF-T1H3M5-F1
#
_cell.length_a   1.000
_cell.length_b   1.000
_cell.length_c   1.000
_cell.angle_alpha   90.00
_cell.angle_beta   90.00
_cell.angle_gamma   90.00
#
_symmetry.space_group_name_H-M   'P 1'
#
loop_
_entity.id
_entity.type
_entity.pdbx_description
1 polymer ?
#
loop_
_entity_poly.entity_id
_entity_poly.type
_entity_poly.pdbx_seq_one_letter_code
_entity_poly.pdbx_strand_id
1 'polypeptide(L)'
;MVENAGELWKGAKLNVILLRELPSVPKLYLPVPVNVDTKDEDLLILKRQNPDIPMDSWNVLRIGKILNGRVFVTICIDKEGLAILEQKNHILHMAMGDLVDENPDDEENIIRELSNAKIDDVPEAPSSNPN
;
A
#
# COMPACT_ATOMS: atom_id res chain seq x y z
N MET A 1 12.26 26.82 -10.31
CA MET A 1 11.53 27.96 -10.90
C MET A 1 10.28 27.41 -11.56
N VAL A 2 9.08 27.77 -11.09
CA VAL A 2 7.79 27.37 -11.68
C VAL A 2 7.18 28.64 -12.28
N GLU A 3 7.60 29.02 -13.48
CA GLU A 3 7.26 30.34 -14.04
C GLU A 3 5.95 30.41 -14.84
N ASN A 4 5.29 29.30 -15.19
CA ASN A 4 4.17 29.33 -16.14
C ASN A 4 2.81 28.79 -15.64
N ALA A 5 2.63 28.60 -14.33
CA ALA A 5 1.35 28.11 -13.80
C ALA A 5 0.17 29.06 -14.10
N GLY A 6 0.44 30.38 -14.19
CA GLY A 6 -0.58 31.40 -14.45
C GLY A 6 -1.07 31.47 -15.89
N GLU A 7 -0.28 31.01 -16.87
CA GLU A 7 -0.70 30.98 -18.28
C GLU A 7 -1.67 29.83 -18.58
N LEU A 8 -1.51 28.70 -17.87
CA LEU A 8 -2.34 27.51 -18.05
C LEU A 8 -3.78 27.70 -17.54
N TRP A 9 -3.98 28.60 -16.56
CA TRP A 9 -5.26 28.79 -15.88
C TRP A 9 -5.66 30.28 -15.86
N LYS A 10 -5.79 30.90 -17.04
CA LYS A 10 -6.23 32.30 -17.16
C LYS A 10 -7.59 32.51 -16.49
N GLY A 11 -7.61 33.38 -15.48
CA GLY A 11 -8.82 33.73 -14.72
C GLY A 11 -9.13 32.82 -13.53
N ALA A 12 -8.28 31.83 -13.23
CA ALA A 12 -8.43 31.03 -12.02
C ALA A 12 -8.22 31.90 -10.77
N LYS A 13 -9.15 31.77 -9.82
CA LYS A 13 -9.07 32.42 -8.52
C LYS A 13 -8.50 31.43 -7.52
N LEU A 14 -7.34 31.74 -6.96
CA LEU A 14 -6.77 31.00 -5.84
C LEU A 14 -7.59 31.32 -4.59
N ASN A 15 -8.27 30.31 -4.07
CA ASN A 15 -8.95 30.39 -2.78
C ASN A 15 -8.12 29.60 -1.76
N VAL A 16 -7.87 30.21 -0.61
CA VAL A 16 -7.29 29.50 0.54
C VAL A 16 -8.43 28.76 1.22
N ILE A 17 -8.37 27.43 1.19
CA ILE A 17 -9.32 26.54 1.86
C ILE A 17 -8.61 25.79 2.97
N LEU A 18 -9.34 25.37 3.99
CA LEU A 18 -8.76 24.56 5.05
C LEU A 18 -8.43 23.16 4.49
N LEU A 19 -7.34 22.55 4.95
CA LEU A 19 -6.92 21.21 4.50
C LEU A 19 -8.03 20.16 4.66
N ARG A 20 -8.84 20.28 5.72
CA ARG A 20 -10.02 19.41 5.98
C ARG A 20 -11.16 19.57 4.98
N GLU A 21 -11.19 20.68 4.26
CA GLU A 21 -12.21 21.00 3.25
C GLU A 21 -11.78 20.53 1.86
N LEU A 22 -10.51 20.12 1.70
CA LEU A 22 -10.10 19.41 0.51
C LEU A 22 -10.81 18.06 0.48
N PRO A 23 -11.46 17.69 -0.63
CA PRO A 23 -12.05 16.37 -0.78
C PRO A 23 -10.93 15.33 -0.68
N SER A 24 -10.85 14.68 0.48
CA SER A 24 -9.91 13.59 0.70
C SER A 24 -10.49 12.32 0.12
N VAL A 25 -9.75 11.70 -0.79
CA VAL A 25 -10.04 10.35 -1.27
C VAL A 25 -9.54 9.38 -0.21
N PRO A 26 -10.32 8.37 0.21
CA PRO A 26 -9.85 7.36 1.14
C PRO A 26 -8.61 6.64 0.61
N LYS A 27 -7.74 6.22 1.52
CA LYS A 27 -6.48 5.56 1.21
C LYS A 27 -6.32 4.32 2.07
N LEU A 28 -5.73 3.29 1.48
CA LEU A 28 -5.27 2.10 2.18
C LEU A 28 -3.75 2.03 2.11
N TYR A 29 -3.15 1.44 3.13
CA TYR A 29 -1.73 1.14 3.18
C TYR A 29 -1.59 -0.37 3.40
N LEU A 30 -1.09 -1.05 2.38
CA LEU A 30 -1.07 -2.51 2.33
C LEU A 30 0.36 -3.04 2.15
N PRO A 31 0.79 -4.01 2.97
CA PRO A 31 2.08 -4.69 2.80
C PRO A 31 1.94 -5.85 1.80
N VAL A 32 2.13 -5.59 0.50
CA VAL A 32 2.03 -6.63 -0.55
C VAL A 32 3.34 -7.41 -0.70
N PRO A 33 3.34 -8.66 -1.19
CA PRO A 33 4.59 -9.40 -1.47
C PRO A 33 5.48 -8.69 -2.51
N VAL A 34 6.80 -8.88 -2.46
CA VAL A 34 7.78 -8.27 -3.40
C VAL A 34 7.73 -8.83 -4.82
N ASN A 35 7.23 -10.05 -4.99
CA ASN A 35 7.28 -10.79 -6.26
C ASN A 35 6.24 -10.31 -7.29
N VAL A 36 5.66 -9.13 -7.10
CA VAL A 36 4.60 -8.61 -7.94
C VAL A 36 5.20 -7.43 -8.71
N ASP A 37 5.35 -7.65 -10.03
CA ASP A 37 6.32 -6.93 -10.86
C ASP A 37 5.76 -5.63 -11.47
N THR A 38 4.47 -5.33 -11.33
CA THR A 38 3.88 -4.08 -11.88
C THR A 38 2.67 -3.55 -11.09
N LYS A 39 2.55 -2.22 -11.02
CA LYS A 39 1.42 -1.48 -10.39
C LYS A 39 0.04 -1.98 -10.82
N ASP A 40 -0.09 -2.36 -12.09
CA ASP A 40 -1.37 -2.75 -12.67
C ASP A 40 -1.68 -4.25 -12.44
N GLU A 41 -0.66 -5.11 -12.33
CA GLU A 41 -0.84 -6.52 -12.02
C GLU A 41 -1.20 -6.74 -10.54
N ASP A 42 -0.64 -5.95 -9.63
CA ASP A 42 -0.95 -6.00 -8.19
C ASP A 42 -2.45 -5.80 -7.94
N LEU A 43 -3.01 -4.74 -8.53
CA LEU A 43 -4.44 -4.42 -8.43
C LEU A 43 -5.30 -5.48 -9.11
N LEU A 44 -4.85 -6.04 -10.24
CA LEU A 44 -5.57 -7.09 -10.92
C LEU A 44 -5.66 -8.38 -10.09
N ILE A 45 -4.56 -8.75 -9.43
CA ILE A 45 -4.51 -9.91 -8.52
C ILE A 45 -5.43 -9.64 -7.32
N LEU A 46 -5.30 -8.48 -6.69
CA LEU A 46 -6.12 -8.09 -5.54
C LEU A 46 -7.61 -8.12 -5.88
N LYS A 47 -7.99 -7.60 -7.06
CA LYS A 47 -9.37 -7.62 -7.57
C LYS A 47 -9.88 -9.06 -7.78
N ARG A 48 -9.05 -9.94 -8.34
CA ARG A 48 -9.44 -11.35 -8.55
C ARG A 48 -9.65 -12.11 -7.25
N GLN A 49 -8.88 -11.79 -6.22
CA GLN A 49 -8.95 -12.46 -4.92
C GLN A 49 -10.04 -11.90 -4.01
N ASN A 50 -10.52 -10.69 -4.30
CA ASN A 50 -11.58 -10.02 -3.54
C ASN A 50 -12.73 -9.60 -4.48
N PRO A 51 -13.43 -10.56 -5.10
CA PRO A 51 -14.47 -10.26 -6.10
C PRO A 51 -15.66 -9.50 -5.54
N ASP A 52 -15.85 -9.52 -4.22
CA ASP A 52 -16.94 -8.82 -3.54
C ASP A 52 -16.70 -7.30 -3.44
N ILE A 53 -15.48 -6.83 -3.73
CA ILE A 53 -15.09 -5.43 -3.58
C ILE A 53 -14.95 -4.81 -4.98
N PRO A 54 -15.71 -3.74 -5.28
CA PRO A 54 -15.51 -2.98 -6.51
C PRO A 54 -14.18 -2.25 -6.42
N MET A 55 -13.22 -2.64 -7.27
CA MET A 55 -11.86 -2.06 -7.30
C MET A 55 -11.55 -1.33 -8.62
N ASP A 56 -12.55 -1.09 -9.47
CA ASP A 56 -12.36 -0.54 -10.83
C ASP A 56 -11.80 0.88 -10.85
N SER A 57 -12.06 1.67 -9.82
CA SER A 57 -11.57 3.03 -9.66
C SER A 57 -10.39 3.16 -8.70
N TRP A 58 -9.83 2.04 -8.24
CA TRP A 58 -8.69 2.06 -7.32
C TRP A 58 -7.41 2.37 -8.09
N ASN A 59 -6.47 3.06 -7.43
CA ASN A 59 -5.20 3.41 -8.07
C ASN A 59 -4.05 3.41 -7.06
N VAL A 60 -2.89 2.91 -7.47
CA VAL A 60 -1.68 2.93 -6.65
C VAL A 60 -1.09 4.33 -6.64
N LEU A 61 -1.15 4.98 -5.47
CA LEU A 61 -0.59 6.32 -5.27
C LEU A 61 0.92 6.28 -5.04
N ARG A 62 1.38 5.35 -4.21
CA ARG A 62 2.78 5.28 -3.77
C ARG A 62 3.21 3.83 -3.60
N ILE A 63 4.40 3.52 -4.09
CA ILE A 63 5.14 2.31 -3.74
C ILE A 63 6.19 2.76 -2.72
N GLY A 64 6.07 2.22 -1.51
CA GLY A 64 6.93 2.49 -0.36
C GLY A 64 8.16 1.59 -0.33
N LYS A 65 8.73 1.43 0.87
CA LYS A 65 9.95 0.63 1.04
C LYS A 65 9.64 -0.87 0.94
N ILE A 66 10.70 -1.61 0.64
CA ILE A 66 10.71 -3.07 0.71
C ILE A 66 11.27 -3.48 2.07
N LEU A 67 10.57 -4.35 2.78
CA LEU A 67 11.02 -4.91 4.05
C LEU A 67 10.51 -6.36 4.22
N ASN A 68 11.39 -7.26 4.67
CA ASN A 68 11.07 -8.67 4.92
C ASN A 68 10.31 -9.37 3.78
N GLY A 69 10.66 -9.07 2.52
CA GLY A 69 10.00 -9.64 1.35
C GLY A 69 8.62 -9.06 1.05
N ARG A 70 8.24 -7.94 1.67
CA ARG A 70 7.01 -7.18 1.40
C ARG A 70 7.32 -5.76 0.93
N VAL A 71 6.46 -5.20 0.10
CA VAL A 71 6.44 -3.81 -0.34
C VAL A 71 5.22 -3.13 0.27
N PHE A 72 5.42 -1.98 0.90
CA PHE A 72 4.30 -1.19 1.40
C PHE A 72 3.73 -0.35 0.28
N VAL A 73 2.44 -0.48 -0.01
CA VAL A 73 1.79 0.23 -1.12
C VAL A 73 0.65 1.08 -0.57
N THR A 74 0.62 2.35 -0.95
CA THR A 74 -0.52 3.24 -0.70
C THR A 74 -1.43 3.23 -1.90
N ILE A 75 -2.68 2.84 -1.69
CA ILE A 75 -3.72 2.75 -2.72
C ILE A 75 -4.81 3.77 -2.40
N CYS A 76 -5.26 4.55 -3.39
CA CYS A 76 -6.50 5.30 -3.24
C CYS A 76 -7.67 4.40 -3.58
N ILE A 77 -8.70 4.45 -2.73
CA ILE A 77 -9.90 3.64 -2.89
C ILE A 77 -11.13 4.54 -3.02
N ASP A 78 -12.17 3.98 -3.61
CA ASP A 78 -13.48 4.59 -3.64
C ASP A 78 -14.21 4.44 -2.30
N LYS A 79 -15.29 5.20 -2.15
CA LYS A 79 -16.11 5.15 -0.93
C LYS A 79 -16.85 3.82 -0.80
N GLU A 80 -17.19 3.18 -1.91
CA GLU A 80 -17.89 1.89 -1.93
C GLU A 80 -16.98 0.77 -1.45
N GLY A 81 -15.74 0.71 -1.98
CA GLY A 81 -14.72 -0.20 -1.50
C GLY A 81 -14.38 0.00 -0.03
N LEU A 82 -14.29 1.26 0.43
CA LEU A 82 -14.08 1.56 1.85
C LEU A 82 -15.21 0.99 2.72
N ALA A 83 -16.47 1.22 2.35
CA ALA A 83 -17.61 0.75 3.14
C ALA A 83 -17.65 -0.78 3.27
N ILE A 84 -17.23 -1.51 2.24
CA ILE A 84 -17.15 -2.98 2.28
C ILE A 84 -15.96 -3.43 3.13
N LEU A 85 -14.83 -2.72 3.06
CA LEU A 85 -13.67 -3.01 3.90
C LEU A 85 -13.95 -2.79 5.37
N GLU A 86 -14.66 -1.72 5.73
CA GLU A 86 -15.10 -1.47 7.12
C GLU A 86 -15.95 -2.63 7.64
N GLN A 87 -16.80 -3.23 6.81
CA GLN A 87 -17.60 -4.42 7.17
C GLN A 87 -16.74 -5.69 7.31
N LYS A 88 -15.61 -5.75 6.60
CA LYS A 88 -14.66 -6.88 6.59
C LYS A 88 -13.46 -6.65 7.52
N ASN A 89 -13.54 -5.72 8.47
CA ASN A 89 -12.45 -5.36 9.39
C ASN A 89 -11.13 -4.98 8.68
N HIS A 90 -11.22 -4.33 7.52
CA HIS A 90 -10.08 -3.90 6.70
C HIS A 90 -9.15 -5.03 6.23
N ILE A 91 -9.71 -6.24 6.09
CA ILE A 91 -8.98 -7.42 5.59
C ILE A 91 -9.18 -7.58 4.08
N LEU A 92 -8.07 -7.75 3.37
CA LEU A 92 -7.99 -8.06 1.95
C LEU A 92 -7.21 -9.34 1.73
N HIS A 93 -7.71 -10.26 0.91
CA HIS A 93 -6.98 -11.48 0.60
C HIS A 93 -5.98 -11.23 -0.53
N MET A 94 -4.70 -11.58 -0.33
CA MET A 94 -3.69 -11.55 -1.38
C MET A 94 -2.78 -12.79 -1.36
N ALA A 95 -2.58 -13.41 -2.53
CA ALA A 95 -1.89 -14.69 -2.69
C ALA A 95 -2.41 -15.75 -1.70
N MET A 96 -1.58 -16.15 -0.72
CA MET A 96 -1.86 -17.20 0.28
C MET A 96 -2.15 -16.63 1.68
N GLY A 97 -2.40 -15.32 1.82
CA GLY A 97 -2.60 -14.69 3.12
C GLY A 97 -3.50 -13.46 3.10
N ASP A 98 -3.67 -12.89 4.29
CA ASP A 98 -4.51 -11.72 4.55
C ASP A 98 -3.64 -10.48 4.69
N LEU A 99 -4.01 -9.43 3.96
CA LEU A 99 -3.50 -8.08 4.08
C LEU A 99 -4.44 -7.30 4.99
N VAL A 100 -3.88 -6.61 5.97
CA VAL A 100 -4.61 -5.69 6.84
C VAL A 100 -4.18 -4.28 6.47
N ASP A 101 -5.14 -3.36 6.41
CA ASP A 101 -4.85 -1.93 6.28
C ASP A 101 -4.07 -1.45 7.51
N GLU A 102 -2.83 -1.02 7.29
CA GLU A 102 -1.94 -0.55 8.36
C GLU A 102 -1.94 0.99 8.40
N ASN A 103 -1.72 1.59 9.56
CA ASN A 103 -1.64 3.04 9.63
C ASN A 103 -0.30 3.52 9.01
N PRO A 104 -0.28 4.55 8.16
CA PRO A 104 0.96 5.14 7.66
C PRO A 104 1.92 5.61 8.77
N ASP A 105 1.39 6.08 9.90
CA ASP A 105 2.21 6.49 11.04
C ASP A 105 2.85 5.29 11.75
N ASP A 106 2.28 4.10 11.57
CA ASP A 106 2.85 2.84 12.03
C ASP A 106 3.89 2.30 11.05
N GLU A 107 4.07 2.87 9.84
CA GLU A 107 5.09 2.41 8.86
C GLU A 107 6.49 2.37 9.52
N GLU A 108 6.88 3.39 10.29
CA GLU A 108 8.17 3.40 10.99
C GLU A 108 8.25 2.36 12.13
N ASN A 109 7.16 2.15 12.86
CA ASN A 109 7.09 1.16 13.94
C ASN A 109 7.11 -0.26 13.38
N ILE A 110 6.31 -0.54 12.36
CA ILE A 110 6.27 -1.80 11.62
C ILE A 110 7.64 -2.06 10.97
N ILE A 111 8.27 -1.04 10.36
CA ILE A 111 9.62 -1.18 9.82
C ILE A 111 10.60 -1.58 10.91
N ARG A 112 10.51 -0.93 12.07
CA ARG A 112 11.36 -1.23 13.21
C ARG A 112 11.11 -2.64 13.75
N GLU A 113 9.87 -3.04 13.96
CA GLU A 113 9.50 -4.38 14.45
C GLU A 113 9.92 -5.48 13.48
N LEU A 114 9.62 -5.32 12.19
CA LEU A 114 10.03 -6.26 11.15
C LEU A 114 11.56 -6.32 11.00
N SER A 115 12.28 -5.20 11.14
CA SER A 115 13.75 -5.21 11.14
C SER A 115 14.37 -5.89 12.37
N ASN A 116 13.62 -5.94 13.49
CA ASN A 116 14.05 -6.59 14.73
C ASN A 116 13.66 -8.06 14.80
N ALA A 117 12.68 -8.50 14.01
CA ALA A 117 12.36 -9.89 13.79
C ALA A 117 13.48 -10.55 12.98
N LYS A 118 14.58 -10.89 13.66
CA LYS A 118 15.65 -11.73 13.12
C LYS A 118 15.04 -13.04 12.64
N ILE A 119 15.51 -13.48 11.47
CA ILE A 119 15.28 -14.79 10.89
C ILE A 119 15.84 -15.83 11.88
N ASP A 120 14.99 -16.37 12.74
CA ASP A 120 15.29 -17.61 13.44
C ASP A 120 15.05 -18.78 12.46
N ASP A 121 15.99 -19.73 12.48
CA ASP A 121 16.07 -21.00 11.74
C ASP A 121 16.51 -20.96 10.26
N VAL A 122 17.80 -20.70 10.04
CA VAL A 122 18.57 -21.51 9.06
C VAL A 122 19.32 -22.58 9.85
N PRO A 123 18.99 -23.89 9.72
CA PRO A 123 19.76 -24.92 10.37
C PRO A 123 21.18 -24.93 9.80
N GLU A 124 22.16 -24.79 10.69
CA GLU A 124 23.59 -24.81 10.41
C GLU A 124 23.94 -26.08 9.61
N ALA A 125 24.45 -25.90 8.39
CA ALA A 125 24.85 -27.02 7.55
C ALA A 125 25.96 -27.83 8.26
N PRO A 126 25.90 -29.18 8.26
CA PRO A 126 26.88 -29.98 8.97
C PRO A 126 28.28 -29.77 8.36
N SER A 127 29.20 -29.35 9.23
CA SER A 127 30.62 -29.19 8.91
C SER A 127 31.20 -30.48 8.35
N SER A 128 31.62 -30.45 7.09
CA SER A 128 32.43 -31.53 6.52
C SER A 128 33.85 -31.41 7.05
N ASN A 129 34.22 -32.29 7.98
CA ASN A 129 35.62 -32.51 8.34
C ASN A 129 36.36 -33.17 7.16
N PRO A 130 37.53 -32.66 6.75
CA PRO A 130 38.41 -33.41 5.87
C PRO A 130 39.19 -34.45 6.69
N ASN A 131 39.05 -35.72 6.29
CA ASN A 131 40.03 -36.77 6.61
C ASN A 131 41.24 -36.66 5.68
#